data_AF-A0A1D6K0S0-F1
#
_entry.id   AF-A0A1D6K0S0-F1
#
_cell.length_a   1.000
_cell.length_b   1.000
_cell.length_c   1.000
_cell.angle_alpha   90.00
_cell.angle_beta   90.00
_cell.angle_gamma   90.00
#
_symmetry.space_group_name_H-M   'P 1'
#
loop_
_entity.id
_entity.type
_entity.pdbx_description
1 polymer ?
#
loop_
_entity_poly.entity_id
_entity_poly.type
_entity_poly.pdbx_seq_one_letter_code
_entity_poly.pdbx_strand_id
1 'polypeptide(L)'
;MHVLPDLDFVEKKYKEKPFTVVGVHSAKFDNEKDLEAIRNAVLRYNITHPVVNDGDMYLWRELGVNSWPTFVLIGPNGKVLAQISGEGHRKDLDEVIGAALEFYEEKKLLQNDPLPLALEKDKDSRLLTSPLKFPGKLAVDVQNNRLFISDSNHNRIVVTNLEGQFIYQVGSSEEGLLDGPFDAALFNRPQGIAYNSKRNILYVADTENHALREINFVDETVRTLAGNGTKGSDYRGGGQGTNQVLNSPWDVCYDPAEEAVYIAMAGQHQIWKHNLHDGITKVISGDGYERNLNGSR
;
A
#
# COMPACT_ATOMS: atom_id res chain seq x y z
N MET A 1 -5.94 1.80 -4.14
CA MET A 1 -4.88 0.76 -4.14
C MET A 1 -5.19 -0.38 -3.19
N HIS A 2 -6.00 -0.12 -2.16
CA HIS A 2 -6.38 -1.12 -1.17
C HIS A 2 -7.21 -2.28 -1.73
N VAL A 3 -7.60 -2.23 -3.01
CA VAL A 3 -8.30 -3.32 -3.70
C VAL A 3 -7.36 -4.37 -4.28
N LEU A 4 -6.07 -4.09 -4.43
CA LEU A 4 -5.13 -5.06 -5.00
C LEU A 4 -5.03 -6.36 -4.17
N PRO A 5 -5.04 -6.32 -2.83
CA PRO A 5 -5.14 -7.55 -2.02
C PRO A 5 -6.44 -8.34 -2.24
N ASP A 6 -7.55 -7.65 -2.50
CA ASP A 6 -8.84 -8.30 -2.81
C ASP A 6 -8.80 -8.97 -4.19
N LEU A 7 -8.14 -8.32 -5.16
CA LEU A 7 -7.90 -8.87 -6.50
C LEU A 7 -6.95 -10.07 -6.47
N ASP A 8 -5.82 -9.96 -5.77
CA ASP A 8 -4.87 -11.07 -5.59
C ASP A 8 -5.53 -12.30 -4.93
N PHE A 9 -6.43 -12.07 -3.95
CA PHE A 9 -7.22 -13.13 -3.34
C PHE A 9 -8.09 -13.88 -4.38
N VAL A 10 -8.87 -13.17 -5.20
CA VAL A 10 -9.74 -13.82 -6.20
C VAL A 10 -8.93 -14.45 -7.33
N GLU A 11 -7.82 -13.83 -7.76
CA GLU A 11 -6.90 -14.40 -8.76
C GLU A 11 -6.33 -15.73 -8.28
N LYS A 12 -5.87 -15.81 -7.02
CA LYS A 12 -5.36 -17.05 -6.43
C LYS A 12 -6.44 -18.09 -6.26
N LYS A 13 -7.62 -17.70 -5.76
CA LYS A 13 -8.73 -18.63 -5.50
C LYS A 13 -9.26 -19.27 -6.79
N TYR A 14 -9.36 -18.48 -7.86
CA TYR A 14 -9.94 -18.91 -9.14
C TYR A 14 -8.90 -19.21 -10.23
N LYS A 15 -7.63 -19.36 -9.87
CA LYS A 15 -6.52 -19.55 -10.82
C LYS A 15 -6.72 -20.69 -11.83
N GLU A 16 -7.31 -21.79 -11.39
CA GLU A 16 -7.55 -22.98 -12.22
C GLU A 16 -8.96 -23.00 -12.86
N LYS A 17 -9.72 -21.91 -12.68
CA LYS A 17 -11.03 -21.69 -13.28
C LYS A 17 -10.89 -20.75 -14.48
N PRO A 18 -11.83 -20.78 -15.44
CA PRO A 18 -11.85 -19.91 -16.61
C PRO A 18 -12.25 -18.48 -16.22
N PHE A 19 -11.40 -17.83 -15.44
CA PHE A 19 -11.57 -16.51 -14.85
C PHE A 19 -10.28 -15.71 -15.04
N THR A 20 -10.42 -14.43 -15.35
CA THR A 20 -9.29 -13.51 -15.45
C THR A 20 -9.68 -12.14 -14.92
N VAL A 21 -8.75 -11.50 -14.23
CA VAL A 21 -8.85 -10.09 -13.87
C VAL A 21 -8.19 -9.28 -14.98
N VAL A 22 -8.78 -8.15 -15.35
CA VAL A 22 -8.16 -7.17 -16.25
C VAL A 22 -8.19 -5.82 -15.56
N GLY A 23 -7.02 -5.25 -15.30
CA GLY A 23 -6.89 -3.90 -14.77
C GLY A 23 -7.12 -2.88 -15.88
N VAL A 24 -8.28 -2.22 -15.88
CA VAL A 24 -8.55 -1.09 -16.78
C VAL A 24 -8.08 0.19 -16.11
N HIS A 25 -6.88 0.64 -16.47
CA HIS A 25 -6.31 1.86 -15.91
C HIS A 25 -6.89 3.09 -16.60
N SER A 26 -7.95 3.64 -16.02
CA SER A 26 -8.54 4.91 -16.42
C SER A 26 -7.96 6.05 -15.57
N ALA A 27 -7.11 6.87 -16.18
CA ALA A 27 -6.30 7.88 -15.51
C ALA A 27 -7.14 9.01 -14.87
N LYS A 28 -6.81 9.41 -13.63
CA LYS A 28 -7.38 10.61 -12.98
C LYS A 28 -6.59 11.86 -13.35
N PHE A 29 -5.27 11.73 -13.51
CA PHE A 29 -4.36 12.82 -13.85
C PHE A 29 -3.66 12.58 -15.19
N ASP A 30 -3.27 13.65 -15.91
CA ASP A 30 -2.61 13.52 -17.22
C ASP A 30 -1.30 12.71 -17.16
N ASN A 31 -0.53 12.82 -16.08
CA ASN A 31 0.68 12.03 -15.87
C ASN A 31 0.40 10.52 -15.74
N GLU A 32 -0.80 10.13 -15.32
CA GLU A 32 -1.19 8.73 -15.20
C GLU A 32 -1.60 8.11 -16.55
N LYS A 33 -1.64 8.89 -17.64
CA LYS A 33 -1.84 8.38 -19.01
C LYS A 33 -0.55 7.81 -19.60
N ASP A 34 0.60 8.19 -19.04
CA ASP A 34 1.91 7.77 -19.51
C ASP A 34 2.13 6.27 -19.29
N LEU A 35 2.54 5.57 -20.35
CA LEU A 35 2.67 4.11 -20.33
C LEU A 35 3.81 3.64 -19.43
N GLU A 36 4.91 4.40 -19.34
CA GLU A 36 6.03 4.06 -18.46
C GLU A 36 5.65 4.27 -16.99
N ALA A 37 4.89 5.32 -16.66
CA ALA A 37 4.33 5.51 -15.34
C ALA A 37 3.44 4.34 -14.91
N ILE A 38 2.59 3.84 -15.82
CA ILE A 38 1.73 2.67 -15.57
C ILE A 38 2.56 1.41 -15.40
N ARG A 39 3.56 1.15 -16.26
CA ARG A 39 4.47 0.00 -16.11
C ARG A 39 5.20 0.03 -14.77
N ASN A 40 5.68 1.20 -14.36
CA ASN A 40 6.31 1.38 -13.05
C ASN A 40 5.31 1.13 -11.90
N ALA A 41 4.04 1.52 -12.04
CA ALA A 41 3.01 1.20 -11.06
C ALA A 41 2.71 -0.32 -11.01
N VAL A 42 2.66 -1.00 -12.16
CA VAL A 42 2.51 -2.47 -12.25
C VAL A 42 3.63 -3.16 -11.49
N LEU A 43 4.88 -2.77 -11.73
CA LEU A 43 6.05 -3.28 -11.01
C LEU A 43 6.01 -2.94 -9.53
N ARG A 44 5.65 -1.70 -9.19
CA ARG A 44 5.58 -1.23 -7.81
C ARG A 44 4.54 -2.01 -7.02
N TYR A 45 3.37 -2.27 -7.57
CA TYR A 45 2.32 -2.98 -6.84
C TYR A 45 2.28 -4.48 -7.09
N ASN A 46 3.27 -5.01 -7.83
CA ASN A 46 3.38 -6.42 -8.17
C ASN A 46 2.10 -6.96 -8.83
N ILE A 47 1.52 -6.17 -9.74
CA ILE A 47 0.32 -6.55 -10.49
C ILE A 47 0.71 -7.65 -11.51
N THR A 48 0.00 -8.77 -11.47
CA THR A 48 0.27 -9.95 -12.33
C THR A 48 -0.82 -10.24 -13.35
N HIS A 49 -2.00 -9.63 -13.22
CA HIS A 49 -3.04 -9.68 -14.25
C HIS A 49 -2.72 -8.75 -15.44
N PRO A 50 -3.35 -8.98 -16.60
CA PRO A 50 -3.37 -8.02 -17.70
C PRO A 50 -3.81 -6.62 -17.26
N VAL A 51 -3.13 -5.60 -17.79
CA VAL A 51 -3.48 -4.19 -17.58
C VAL A 51 -3.61 -3.51 -18.93
N VAL A 52 -4.70 -2.77 -19.13
CA VAL A 52 -4.94 -1.93 -20.30
C VAL A 52 -4.90 -0.45 -19.90
N ASN A 53 -4.22 0.37 -20.69
CA ASN A 53 -4.20 1.82 -20.53
C ASN A 53 -5.43 2.43 -21.21
N ASP A 54 -6.45 2.78 -20.43
CA ASP A 54 -7.65 3.51 -20.86
C ASP A 54 -7.51 4.99 -20.50
N GLY A 55 -6.39 5.60 -20.92
CA GLY A 55 -6.02 6.98 -20.55
C GLY A 55 -7.05 8.04 -20.98
N ASP A 56 -7.83 7.77 -22.02
CA ASP A 56 -8.91 8.66 -22.50
C ASP A 56 -10.28 8.38 -21.84
N MET A 57 -10.32 7.43 -20.90
CA MET A 57 -11.52 7.02 -20.15
C MET A 57 -12.66 6.55 -21.07
N TYR A 58 -12.34 5.86 -22.17
CA TYR A 58 -13.35 5.36 -23.11
C TYR A 58 -14.23 4.31 -22.44
N LEU A 59 -13.62 3.23 -21.93
CA LEU A 59 -14.36 2.13 -21.34
C LEU A 59 -15.07 2.56 -20.05
N TRP A 60 -14.42 3.44 -19.27
CA TRP A 60 -15.01 4.10 -18.11
C TRP A 60 -16.36 4.76 -18.44
N ARG A 61 -16.42 5.56 -19.52
CA ARG A 61 -17.64 6.27 -19.93
C ARG A 61 -18.69 5.34 -20.52
N GLU A 62 -18.28 4.40 -21.37
CA GLU A 62 -19.19 3.44 -22.01
C GLU A 62 -19.89 2.54 -20.98
N LEU A 63 -19.20 2.17 -19.89
CA LEU A 63 -19.77 1.36 -18.81
C LEU A 63 -20.47 2.20 -17.72
N GLY A 64 -20.56 3.52 -17.90
CA GLY A 64 -21.21 4.42 -16.94
C GLY A 64 -20.54 4.45 -15.56
N VAL A 65 -19.23 4.21 -15.50
CA VAL A 65 -18.47 4.22 -14.24
C VAL A 65 -18.37 5.65 -13.71
N ASN A 66 -18.48 5.81 -12.39
CA ASN A 66 -18.49 7.13 -11.75
C ASN A 66 -17.64 7.22 -10.47
N SER A 67 -16.92 6.16 -10.11
CA SER A 67 -16.12 6.12 -8.88
C SER A 67 -14.92 5.19 -9.05
N TRP A 68 -13.78 5.59 -8.50
CA TRP A 68 -12.64 4.68 -8.37
C TRP A 68 -12.66 4.04 -6.98
N PRO A 69 -12.43 2.73 -6.85
CA PRO A 69 -12.45 1.71 -7.91
C PRO A 69 -13.90 1.28 -8.24
N THR A 70 -14.10 0.72 -9.43
CA THR A 70 -15.33 -0.01 -9.80
C THR A 70 -14.94 -1.33 -10.47
N PHE A 71 -15.58 -2.41 -10.04
CA PHE A 71 -15.43 -3.75 -10.60
C PHE A 71 -16.61 -4.04 -11.52
N VAL A 72 -16.34 -4.61 -12.69
CA VAL A 72 -17.37 -5.02 -13.65
C VAL A 72 -17.16 -6.50 -13.97
N LEU A 73 -18.12 -7.34 -13.62
CA LEU A 73 -18.08 -8.76 -13.97
C LEU A 73 -18.73 -8.97 -15.34
N ILE A 74 -18.00 -9.57 -16.26
CA ILE A 74 -18.44 -9.84 -17.63
C ILE A 74 -18.57 -11.36 -17.83
N GLY A 75 -19.71 -11.80 -18.33
CA GLY A 75 -19.93 -13.21 -18.68
C GLY A 75 -19.27 -13.63 -19.99
N PRO A 76 -19.18 -14.93 -20.30
CA PRO A 76 -18.52 -15.44 -21.51
C PRO A 76 -19.17 -14.99 -22.83
N ASN A 77 -20.37 -14.43 -22.77
CA ASN A 77 -21.11 -13.86 -23.90
C ASN A 77 -20.95 -12.33 -24.03
N GLY A 78 -20.03 -11.72 -23.27
CA GLY A 78 -19.80 -10.27 -23.28
C GLY A 78 -20.83 -9.44 -22.51
N LYS A 79 -21.78 -10.07 -21.80
CA LYS A 79 -22.78 -9.35 -21.00
C LYS A 79 -22.22 -8.98 -19.63
N VAL A 80 -22.51 -7.75 -19.18
CA VAL A 80 -22.28 -7.32 -17.80
C VAL A 80 -23.23 -8.08 -16.88
N LEU A 81 -22.66 -8.75 -15.87
CA LEU A 81 -23.38 -9.52 -14.85
C LEU A 81 -23.54 -8.72 -13.56
N ALA A 82 -22.53 -7.93 -13.21
CA ALA A 82 -22.52 -7.09 -12.01
C ALA A 82 -21.59 -5.88 -12.20
N GLN A 83 -21.91 -4.79 -11.51
CA GLN A 83 -21.06 -3.63 -11.34
C GLN A 83 -21.03 -3.28 -9.84
N ILE A 84 -19.84 -3.23 -9.25
CA ILE A 84 -19.64 -3.00 -7.82
C ILE A 84 -18.69 -1.83 -7.66
N SER A 85 -19.11 -0.77 -6.97
CA SER A 85 -18.36 0.46 -6.81
C SER A 85 -17.84 0.62 -5.39
N GLY A 86 -16.59 1.08 -5.25
CA GLY A 86 -15.93 1.31 -3.97
C GLY A 86 -14.96 0.20 -3.55
N GLU A 87 -14.28 0.42 -2.42
CA GLU A 87 -13.35 -0.54 -1.81
C GLU A 87 -14.04 -1.43 -0.77
N GLY A 88 -13.44 -2.58 -0.42
CA GLY A 88 -13.91 -3.42 0.70
C GLY A 88 -14.97 -4.46 0.35
N HIS A 89 -15.18 -4.72 -0.95
CA HIS A 89 -16.18 -5.65 -1.47
C HIS A 89 -15.63 -7.05 -1.77
N ARG A 90 -14.56 -7.50 -1.08
CA ARG A 90 -13.94 -8.81 -1.32
C ARG A 90 -14.95 -9.95 -1.32
N LYS A 91 -15.84 -9.98 -0.32
CA LYS A 91 -16.86 -11.02 -0.17
C LYS A 91 -17.87 -10.98 -1.31
N ASP A 92 -18.35 -9.80 -1.68
CA ASP A 92 -19.31 -9.63 -2.76
C ASP A 92 -18.70 -10.07 -4.10
N LEU A 93 -17.44 -9.72 -4.36
CA LEU A 93 -16.67 -10.18 -5.52
C LEU A 93 -16.55 -11.71 -5.54
N ASP A 94 -16.20 -12.31 -4.41
CA ASP A 94 -16.04 -13.76 -4.28
C ASP A 94 -17.35 -14.50 -4.58
N GLU A 95 -18.46 -14.05 -3.98
CA GLU A 95 -19.78 -14.66 -4.16
C GLU A 95 -20.28 -14.53 -5.60
N VAL A 96 -20.16 -13.34 -6.21
CA VAL A 96 -20.66 -13.11 -7.58
C VAL A 96 -19.82 -13.85 -8.63
N ILE A 97 -18.50 -13.92 -8.46
CA ILE A 97 -17.61 -14.69 -9.34
C ILE A 97 -17.91 -16.18 -9.21
N GLY A 98 -18.03 -16.70 -7.99
CA GLY A 98 -18.37 -18.10 -7.74
C GLY A 98 -19.70 -18.50 -8.39
N ALA A 99 -20.76 -17.72 -8.17
CA ALA A 99 -22.07 -17.97 -8.74
C ALA A 99 -22.07 -17.92 -10.29
N ALA A 100 -21.32 -16.98 -10.88
CA ALA A 100 -21.19 -16.90 -12.34
C ALA A 100 -20.47 -18.12 -12.92
N LEU A 101 -19.36 -18.53 -12.29
CA LEU A 101 -18.61 -19.71 -12.72
C LEU A 101 -19.48 -20.98 -12.66
N GLU A 102 -20.17 -21.22 -11.55
CA GLU A 102 -21.07 -22.37 -11.40
C GLU A 102 -22.16 -22.38 -12.48
N PHE A 103 -22.86 -21.25 -12.68
CA PHE A 103 -23.93 -21.14 -13.66
C PHE A 103 -23.47 -21.38 -15.11
N TYR A 104 -22.32 -20.81 -15.51
CA TYR A 104 -21.82 -20.97 -16.87
C TYR A 104 -21.11 -22.30 -17.11
N GLU A 105 -20.59 -22.93 -16.05
CA GLU A 105 -20.05 -24.30 -16.06
C GLU A 105 -21.17 -25.32 -16.32
N GLU A 106 -22.30 -25.22 -15.62
CA GLU A 106 -23.49 -26.06 -15.87
C GLU A 106 -24.01 -25.95 -17.31
N LYS A 107 -23.93 -24.73 -17.88
CA LYS A 107 -24.33 -24.45 -19.26
C LYS A 107 -23.29 -24.83 -20.31
N LYS A 108 -22.09 -25.27 -19.90
CA LYS A 108 -20.97 -25.60 -20.79
C LYS A 108 -20.58 -24.44 -21.72
N LEU A 109 -20.62 -23.21 -21.19
CA LEU A 109 -20.32 -21.98 -21.92
C LEU A 109 -18.92 -21.41 -21.60
N LEU A 110 -18.16 -22.09 -20.72
CA LEU A 110 -16.82 -21.66 -20.33
C LEU A 110 -15.75 -22.45 -21.10
N GLN A 111 -14.70 -21.74 -21.51
CA GLN A 111 -13.49 -22.30 -22.11
C GLN A 111 -12.32 -22.09 -21.15
N ASN A 112 -11.50 -23.11 -20.93
CA ASN A 112 -10.39 -23.07 -19.97
C ASN A 112 -9.03 -22.90 -20.66
N ASP A 113 -8.99 -22.15 -21.76
CA ASP A 113 -7.76 -21.88 -22.47
C ASP A 113 -6.99 -20.77 -21.73
N PRO A 114 -5.76 -21.02 -21.27
CA PRO A 114 -5.01 -20.04 -20.51
C PRO A 114 -4.62 -18.86 -21.42
N LEU A 115 -4.76 -17.64 -20.88
CA LEU A 115 -4.28 -16.44 -21.56
C LEU A 115 -2.75 -16.40 -21.54
N PRO A 116 -2.09 -16.07 -22.66
CA PRO A 116 -0.65 -15.86 -22.65
C PRO A 116 -0.31 -14.61 -21.84
N LEU A 117 0.37 -14.77 -20.71
CA LEU A 117 0.80 -13.69 -19.84
C LEU A 117 2.30 -13.43 -20.00
N ALA A 118 2.68 -12.16 -20.11
CA ALA A 118 4.06 -11.68 -20.07
C ALA A 118 4.18 -10.62 -18.98
N LEU A 119 4.81 -10.96 -17.86
CA LEU A 119 4.88 -10.08 -16.70
C LEU A 119 5.92 -8.98 -16.95
N GLU A 120 5.59 -7.75 -16.54
CA GLU A 120 6.49 -6.61 -16.70
C GLU A 120 7.82 -6.83 -15.97
N LYS A 121 7.78 -7.49 -14.80
CA LYS A 121 8.96 -7.78 -13.98
C LYS A 121 9.97 -8.72 -14.64
N ASP A 122 9.54 -9.51 -15.62
CA ASP A 122 10.37 -10.51 -16.29
C ASP A 122 11.08 -9.93 -17.53
N LYS A 123 10.75 -8.69 -17.93
CA LYS A 123 11.32 -8.05 -19.12
C LYS A 123 12.74 -7.54 -18.94
N ASP A 124 13.16 -7.31 -17.69
CA ASP A 124 14.49 -6.77 -17.38
C ASP A 124 15.05 -7.45 -16.13
N SER A 125 16.10 -8.26 -16.33
CA SER A 125 16.77 -8.98 -15.25
C SER A 125 17.36 -8.05 -14.17
N ARG A 126 17.63 -6.78 -14.48
CA ARG A 126 18.13 -5.80 -13.51
C ARG A 126 17.11 -5.51 -12.41
N LEU A 127 15.81 -5.67 -12.69
CA LEU A 127 14.74 -5.48 -11.71
C LEU A 127 14.79 -6.54 -10.60
N LEU A 128 15.39 -7.70 -10.87
CA LEU A 128 15.55 -8.79 -9.90
C LEU A 128 16.81 -8.61 -9.02
N THR A 129 17.82 -7.90 -9.51
CA THR A 129 19.13 -7.76 -8.84
C THR A 129 19.41 -6.35 -8.31
N SER A 130 18.46 -5.42 -8.46
CA SER A 130 18.61 -4.05 -8.00
C SER A 130 18.79 -4.00 -6.46
N PRO A 131 19.76 -3.22 -5.94
CA PRO A 131 19.98 -3.10 -4.49
C PRO A 131 18.81 -2.45 -3.75
N LEU A 132 18.10 -1.54 -4.42
CA LEU A 132 16.90 -0.88 -3.93
C LEU A 132 15.72 -1.20 -4.87
N LYS A 133 14.53 -1.27 -4.33
CA LYS A 133 13.31 -1.52 -5.09
C LYS A 133 12.22 -0.57 -4.61
N PHE A 134 11.91 0.41 -5.46
CA PHE A 134 10.95 1.49 -5.19
C PHE A 134 11.13 2.14 -3.80
N PRO A 135 12.32 2.72 -3.50
CA PRO A 135 12.52 3.40 -2.23
C PRO A 135 11.55 4.57 -2.07
N GLY A 136 10.89 4.65 -0.91
CA GLY A 136 9.81 5.60 -0.67
C GLY A 136 10.30 6.96 -0.17
N LYS A 137 11.10 6.96 0.91
CA LYS A 137 11.55 8.16 1.63
C LYS A 137 12.97 7.98 2.18
N LEU A 138 13.53 9.11 2.64
CA LEU A 138 14.86 9.17 3.24
C LEU A 138 14.84 10.02 4.52
N ALA A 139 15.72 9.69 5.46
CA ALA A 139 16.04 10.50 6.63
C ALA A 139 17.55 10.52 6.84
N VAL A 140 18.08 11.60 7.42
CA VAL A 140 19.53 11.85 7.50
C VAL A 140 19.97 12.00 8.94
N ASP A 141 21.06 11.34 9.30
CA ASP A 141 21.80 11.52 10.54
C ASP A 141 23.20 12.04 10.23
N VAL A 142 23.31 13.37 10.17
CA VAL A 142 24.56 14.06 9.83
C VAL A 142 25.64 13.81 10.89
N GLN A 143 25.25 13.68 12.17
CA GLN A 143 26.20 13.54 13.27
C GLN A 143 26.99 12.23 13.21
N ASN A 144 26.36 11.15 12.72
CA ASN A 144 26.98 9.84 12.62
C ASN A 144 27.24 9.40 11.18
N ASN A 145 27.16 10.32 10.21
CA ASN A 145 27.32 10.03 8.78
C ASN A 145 26.42 8.89 8.29
N ARG A 146 25.11 8.93 8.58
CA ARG A 146 24.14 7.90 8.11
C ARG A 146 22.99 8.50 7.29
N LEU A 147 22.59 7.76 6.27
CA LEU A 147 21.39 7.95 5.46
C LEU A 147 20.49 6.72 5.64
N PHE A 148 19.27 6.95 6.12
CA PHE A 148 18.23 5.94 6.23
C PHE A 148 17.32 6.01 5.00
N ILE A 149 17.03 4.86 4.41
CA ILE A 149 16.23 4.75 3.19
C ILE A 149 15.13 3.72 3.46
N SER A 150 13.87 4.09 3.29
CA SER A 150 12.79 3.10 3.26
C SER A 150 12.78 2.41 1.90
N ASP A 151 13.32 1.19 1.85
CA ASP A 151 13.40 0.36 0.65
C ASP A 151 12.07 -0.41 0.51
N SER A 152 11.03 0.31 0.13
CA SER A 152 9.63 -0.10 0.34
C SER A 152 9.31 -1.46 -0.26
N ASN A 153 9.72 -1.75 -1.50
CA ASN A 153 9.40 -3.03 -2.14
C ASN A 153 10.40 -4.16 -1.82
N HIS A 154 11.40 -3.89 -0.98
CA HIS A 154 12.13 -4.93 -0.26
C HIS A 154 11.72 -5.01 1.22
N ASN A 155 10.63 -4.33 1.65
CA ASN A 155 10.08 -4.45 3.00
C ASN A 155 11.12 -4.25 4.12
N ARG A 156 12.03 -3.29 3.96
CA ARG A 156 13.12 -3.04 4.92
C ARG A 156 13.53 -1.57 4.96
N ILE A 157 14.29 -1.21 5.98
CA ILE A 157 15.03 0.06 6.03
C ILE A 157 16.50 -0.22 5.73
N VAL A 158 17.06 0.47 4.75
CA VAL A 158 18.48 0.39 4.40
C VAL A 158 19.23 1.55 5.05
N VAL A 159 20.37 1.27 5.67
CA VAL A 159 21.26 2.26 6.26
C VAL A 159 22.55 2.31 5.45
N THR A 160 22.85 3.48 4.92
CA THR A 160 24.09 3.79 4.20
C THR A 160 24.82 4.92 4.91
N ASN A 161 26.07 5.19 4.55
CA ASN A 161 26.67 6.49 4.86
C ASN A 161 26.23 7.57 3.87
N LEU A 162 26.61 8.83 4.08
CA LEU A 162 26.18 9.93 3.21
C LEU A 162 26.82 9.85 1.81
N GLU A 163 27.88 9.06 1.63
CA GLU A 163 28.49 8.71 0.34
C GLU A 163 27.77 7.55 -0.38
N GLY A 164 26.74 6.96 0.24
CA GLY A 164 25.94 5.86 -0.34
C GLY A 164 26.53 4.47 -0.14
N GLN A 165 27.58 4.31 0.68
CA GLN A 165 28.13 3.00 1.03
C GLN A 165 27.21 2.32 2.04
N PHE A 166 26.83 1.07 1.75
CA PHE A 166 25.99 0.26 2.63
C PHE A 166 26.65 0.03 3.99
N ILE A 167 25.89 0.18 5.07
CA ILE A 167 26.33 -0.12 6.43
C ILE A 167 25.61 -1.37 6.95
N TYR A 168 24.27 -1.33 7.03
CA TYR A 168 23.42 -2.47 7.41
C TYR A 168 21.96 -2.22 7.00
N GLN A 169 21.08 -3.18 7.27
CA GLN A 169 19.64 -3.06 7.08
C GLN A 169 18.88 -3.41 8.36
N VAL A 170 17.63 -2.95 8.43
CA VAL A 170 16.66 -3.34 9.46
C VAL A 170 15.44 -3.95 8.76
N GLY A 171 15.08 -5.16 9.13
CA GLY A 171 14.02 -5.97 8.54
C GLY A 171 14.54 -7.16 7.74
N SER A 172 13.83 -8.29 7.77
CA SER A 172 14.21 -9.53 7.06
C SER A 172 13.97 -9.49 5.54
N SER A 173 13.28 -8.47 5.05
CA SER A 173 12.78 -8.32 3.67
C SER A 173 11.53 -9.15 3.31
N GLU A 174 11.00 -9.92 4.27
CA GLU A 174 9.65 -10.51 4.16
C GLU A 174 8.57 -9.49 4.54
N GLU A 175 7.39 -9.62 3.94
CA GLU A 175 6.24 -8.81 4.33
C GLU A 175 5.60 -9.32 5.62
N GLY A 176 5.27 -8.42 6.54
CA GLY A 176 4.54 -8.76 7.75
C GLY A 176 4.69 -7.73 8.86
N LEU A 177 3.96 -7.94 9.95
CA LEU A 177 4.02 -7.09 11.15
C LEU A 177 4.59 -7.91 12.31
N LEU A 178 5.91 -7.89 12.44
CA LEU A 178 6.63 -8.55 13.53
C LEU A 178 7.63 -7.57 14.14
N ASP A 179 7.57 -7.44 15.46
CA ASP A 179 8.51 -6.69 16.29
C ASP A 179 9.68 -7.59 16.72
N GLY A 180 10.77 -7.00 17.22
CA GLY A 180 11.93 -7.76 17.71
C GLY A 180 13.27 -7.19 17.23
N PRO A 181 14.35 -7.99 17.24
CA PRO A 181 15.65 -7.55 16.75
C PRO A 181 15.63 -7.23 15.25
N PHE A 182 16.63 -6.47 14.79
CA PHE A 182 16.68 -5.96 13.41
C PHE A 182 16.55 -7.03 12.31
N ASP A 183 17.09 -8.22 12.52
CA ASP A 183 17.08 -9.32 11.55
C ASP A 183 15.77 -10.12 11.51
N ALA A 184 14.99 -10.08 12.59
CA ALA A 184 13.71 -10.77 12.72
C ALA A 184 12.50 -9.87 12.42
N ALA A 185 12.64 -8.55 12.60
CA ALA A 185 11.55 -7.61 12.39
C ALA A 185 11.02 -7.67 10.95
N LEU A 186 9.71 -7.55 10.80
CA LEU A 186 9.04 -7.51 9.49
C LEU A 186 8.39 -6.15 9.28
N PHE A 187 8.42 -5.67 8.05
CA PHE A 187 7.70 -4.49 7.59
C PHE A 187 6.82 -4.86 6.39
N ASN A 188 5.92 -3.97 5.98
CA ASN A 188 5.14 -4.13 4.77
C ASN A 188 5.04 -2.78 4.05
N ARG A 189 5.89 -2.62 3.02
CA ARG A 189 6.02 -1.41 2.22
C ARG A 189 6.17 -0.13 3.04
N PRO A 190 7.18 -0.03 3.93
CA PRO A 190 7.40 1.17 4.72
C PRO A 190 7.63 2.40 3.83
N GLN A 191 7.05 3.53 4.19
CA GLN A 191 7.15 4.80 3.46
C GLN A 191 7.89 5.84 4.31
N GLY A 192 7.18 6.82 4.87
CA GLY A 192 7.69 7.88 5.72
C GLY A 192 8.64 7.41 6.81
N ILE A 193 9.73 8.16 6.99
CA ILE A 193 10.66 7.95 8.09
C ILE A 193 11.11 9.28 8.69
N ALA A 194 11.22 9.34 10.02
CA ALA A 194 11.66 10.52 10.74
C ALA A 194 12.66 10.14 11.84
N TYR A 195 13.81 10.80 11.86
CA TYR A 195 14.90 10.48 12.78
C TYR A 195 14.94 11.40 14.00
N ASN A 196 15.02 10.80 15.18
CA ASN A 196 15.25 11.45 16.46
C ASN A 196 16.72 11.24 16.86
N SER A 197 17.55 12.26 16.57
CA SER A 197 18.99 12.22 16.86
C SER A 197 19.33 12.19 18.36
N LYS A 198 18.47 12.73 19.22
CA LYS A 198 18.73 12.76 20.67
C LYS A 198 18.67 11.36 21.30
N ARG A 199 17.75 10.53 20.79
CA ARG A 199 17.50 9.17 21.32
C ARG A 199 18.07 8.07 20.41
N ASN A 200 18.60 8.44 19.24
CA ASN A 200 19.03 7.50 18.21
C ASN A 200 17.89 6.53 17.82
N ILE A 201 16.73 7.11 17.50
CA ILE A 201 15.49 6.40 17.15
C ILE A 201 15.00 6.84 15.78
N LEU A 202 14.52 5.91 14.94
CA LEU A 202 13.81 6.20 13.70
C LEU A 202 12.34 5.81 13.84
N TYR A 203 11.43 6.73 13.53
CA TYR A 203 10.01 6.43 13.40
C TYR A 203 9.71 6.10 11.95
N VAL A 204 8.86 5.09 11.72
CA VAL A 204 8.56 4.57 10.39
C VAL A 204 7.05 4.45 10.21
N ALA A 205 6.53 5.05 9.14
CA ALA A 205 5.20 4.76 8.63
C ALA A 205 5.24 3.44 7.85
N ASP A 206 4.71 2.38 8.45
CA ASP A 206 4.67 1.05 7.88
C ASP A 206 3.31 0.85 7.20
N THR A 207 3.23 1.32 5.95
CA THR A 207 1.99 1.76 5.31
C THR A 207 0.98 0.63 5.08
N GLU A 208 1.40 -0.51 4.54
CA GLU A 208 0.50 -1.64 4.28
C GLU A 208 0.27 -2.51 5.52
N ASN A 209 1.08 -2.36 6.56
CA ASN A 209 0.74 -2.87 7.90
C ASN A 209 -0.18 -1.93 8.67
N HIS A 210 -0.48 -0.76 8.13
CA HIS A 210 -1.28 0.26 8.79
C HIS A 210 -0.76 0.56 10.21
N ALA A 211 0.57 0.74 10.34
CA ALA A 211 1.24 0.85 11.62
C ALA A 211 2.25 2.00 11.66
N LEU A 212 2.44 2.55 12.86
CA LEU A 212 3.58 3.39 13.21
C LEU A 212 4.59 2.52 13.96
N ARG A 213 5.81 2.42 13.43
CA ARG A 213 6.88 1.62 14.00
C ARG A 213 7.99 2.52 14.54
N GLU A 214 8.74 1.99 15.51
CA GLU A 214 9.94 2.60 16.07
C GLU A 214 11.12 1.65 15.89
N ILE A 215 12.22 2.16 15.37
CA ILE A 215 13.52 1.48 15.31
C ILE A 215 14.43 2.16 16.31
N ASN A 216 14.88 1.39 17.30
CA ASN A 216 15.83 1.84 18.30
C ASN A 216 17.22 1.30 17.95
N PHE A 217 18.15 2.20 17.62
CA PHE A 217 19.53 1.83 17.24
C PHE A 217 20.47 1.65 18.43
N VAL A 218 20.03 1.91 19.66
CA VAL A 218 20.79 1.59 20.88
C VAL A 218 20.54 0.14 21.29
N ASP A 219 19.26 -0.25 21.29
CA ASP A 219 18.83 -1.59 21.71
C ASP A 219 18.76 -2.58 20.53
N GLU A 220 18.99 -2.12 19.30
CA GLU A 220 18.89 -2.88 18.05
C GLU A 220 17.55 -3.61 17.87
N THR A 221 16.46 -2.91 18.20
CA THR A 221 15.09 -3.46 18.17
C THR A 221 14.12 -2.60 17.37
N VAL A 222 13.08 -3.25 16.87
CA VAL A 222 11.90 -2.66 16.25
C VAL A 222 10.67 -2.95 17.11
N ARG A 223 9.82 -1.94 17.32
CA ARG A 223 8.53 -2.10 18.00
C ARG A 223 7.40 -1.35 17.33
N THR A 224 6.17 -1.78 17.56
CA THR A 224 4.96 -1.09 17.10
C THR A 224 4.49 -0.08 18.13
N LEU A 225 4.35 1.19 17.73
CA LEU A 225 3.84 2.29 18.58
C LEU A 225 2.32 2.46 18.47
N ALA A 226 1.78 2.25 17.28
CA ALA A 226 0.35 2.31 16.99
C ALA A 226 0.01 1.48 15.74
N GLY A 227 -1.22 0.98 15.63
CA GLY A 227 -1.64 0.08 14.56
C GLY A 227 -1.49 -1.39 14.93
N ASN A 228 -2.24 -2.25 14.23
CA ASN A 228 -2.33 -3.68 14.54
C ASN A 228 -2.29 -4.58 13.30
N GLY A 229 -1.89 -4.06 12.13
CA GLY A 229 -1.86 -4.84 10.89
C GLY A 229 -3.16 -4.76 10.09
N THR A 230 -4.22 -4.17 10.62
CA THR A 230 -5.53 -4.10 9.95
C THR A 230 -5.88 -2.69 9.52
N LYS A 231 -6.55 -2.57 8.35
CA LYS A 231 -7.00 -1.29 7.81
C LYS A 231 -8.09 -0.70 8.71
N GLY A 232 -7.79 0.44 9.34
CA GLY A 232 -8.68 1.12 10.28
C GLY A 232 -9.77 1.98 9.63
N SER A 233 -10.90 2.09 10.31
CA SER A 233 -12.02 2.98 9.98
C SER A 233 -12.35 3.99 11.09
N ASP A 234 -11.43 4.17 12.04
CA ASP A 234 -11.53 5.18 13.09
C ASP A 234 -11.03 6.54 12.59
N TYR A 235 -11.87 7.57 12.68
CA TYR A 235 -11.59 8.94 12.21
C TYR A 235 -11.25 9.92 13.35
N ARG A 236 -11.20 9.45 14.60
CA ARG A 236 -10.94 10.28 15.79
C ARG A 236 -9.68 9.85 16.52
N GLY A 237 -9.52 8.56 16.74
CA GLY A 237 -8.46 8.02 17.57
C GLY A 237 -8.62 8.31 19.06
N GLY A 238 -7.53 8.20 19.79
CA GLY A 238 -7.45 8.29 21.25
C GLY A 238 -7.01 7.00 21.93
N GLY A 239 -6.84 5.91 21.16
CA GLY A 239 -6.25 4.66 21.62
C GLY A 239 -4.74 4.72 21.74
N GLN A 240 -4.18 3.67 22.32
CA GLN A 240 -2.75 3.46 22.54
C GLN A 240 -2.31 2.13 21.91
N GLY A 241 -1.07 2.07 21.42
CA GLY A 241 -0.48 0.83 20.90
C GLY A 241 -1.36 0.17 19.84
N THR A 242 -1.50 -1.15 19.96
CA THR A 242 -2.30 -1.98 19.03
C THR A 242 -3.81 -1.79 19.17
N ASN A 243 -4.28 -1.09 20.20
CA ASN A 243 -5.70 -0.73 20.33
C ASN A 243 -6.09 0.45 19.43
N GLN A 244 -5.12 1.26 18.97
CA GLN A 244 -5.39 2.26 17.94
C GLN A 244 -5.17 1.64 16.56
N VAL A 245 -6.23 1.55 15.77
CA VAL A 245 -6.13 1.24 14.34
C VAL A 245 -5.74 2.48 13.54
N LEU A 246 -4.93 2.30 12.51
CA LEU A 246 -4.55 3.36 11.55
C LEU A 246 -4.96 2.95 10.14
N ASN A 247 -4.83 3.85 9.17
CA ASN A 247 -5.19 3.57 7.78
C ASN A 247 -4.20 4.24 6.81
N SER A 248 -3.26 3.42 6.35
CA SER A 248 -2.23 3.79 5.37
C SER A 248 -1.46 5.06 5.78
N PRO A 249 -0.73 5.04 6.92
CA PRO A 249 0.18 6.13 7.27
C PRO A 249 1.25 6.23 6.18
N TRP A 250 1.48 7.43 5.65
CA TRP A 250 2.32 7.62 4.46
C TRP A 250 3.60 8.38 4.74
N ASP A 251 3.52 9.40 5.59
CA ASP A 251 4.67 10.15 6.04
C ASP A 251 4.62 10.39 7.55
N VAL A 252 5.80 10.58 8.16
CA VAL A 252 5.92 10.91 9.58
C VAL A 252 6.86 12.09 9.79
N CYS A 253 6.60 12.89 10.82
CA CYS A 253 7.46 13.98 11.23
C CYS A 253 7.59 13.96 12.76
N TYR A 254 8.82 13.94 13.26
CA TYR A 254 9.09 14.00 14.69
C TYR A 254 9.25 15.45 15.15
N ASP A 255 8.52 15.82 16.20
CA ASP A 255 8.63 17.09 16.88
C ASP A 255 9.30 16.91 18.25
N PRO A 256 10.53 17.41 18.43
CA PRO A 256 11.26 17.28 19.67
C PRO A 256 10.78 18.20 20.80
N ALA A 257 9.99 19.23 20.51
CA ALA A 257 9.46 20.12 21.54
C ALA A 257 8.24 19.51 22.23
N GLU A 258 7.39 18.83 21.45
CA GLU A 258 6.16 18.19 21.90
C GLU A 258 6.35 16.70 22.25
N GLU A 259 7.55 16.16 22.03
CA GLU A 259 7.85 14.72 22.04
C GLU A 259 6.76 13.91 21.34
N ALA A 260 6.49 14.24 20.08
CA ALA A 260 5.41 13.65 19.33
C ALA A 260 5.81 13.34 17.89
N VAL A 261 5.12 12.36 17.31
CA VAL A 261 5.22 12.01 15.90
C VAL A 261 3.92 12.39 15.20
N TYR A 262 3.99 13.33 14.27
CA TYR A 262 2.91 13.64 13.36
C TYR A 262 2.89 12.63 12.22
N ILE A 263 1.70 12.23 11.80
CA ILE A 263 1.47 11.17 10.82
C ILE A 263 0.54 11.69 9.73
N ALA A 264 0.99 11.66 8.48
CA ALA A 264 0.12 11.90 7.33
C ALA A 264 -0.67 10.62 7.03
N MET A 265 -1.94 10.60 7.42
CA MET A 265 -2.83 9.45 7.28
C MET A 265 -3.52 9.47 5.92
N ALA A 266 -2.85 8.94 4.89
CA ALA A 266 -3.32 9.05 3.51
C ALA A 266 -4.65 8.32 3.28
N GLY A 267 -4.86 7.17 3.92
CA GLY A 267 -6.08 6.38 3.76
C GLY A 267 -7.34 6.99 4.39
N GLN A 268 -7.19 8.06 5.19
CA GLN A 268 -8.30 8.76 5.85
C GLN A 268 -8.27 10.27 5.62
N HIS A 269 -7.42 10.78 4.72
CA HIS A 269 -7.34 12.22 4.41
C HIS A 269 -7.14 13.10 5.66
N GLN A 270 -6.33 12.65 6.60
CA GLN A 270 -6.18 13.27 7.92
C GLN A 270 -4.71 13.41 8.33
N ILE A 271 -4.45 14.34 9.25
CA ILE A 271 -3.20 14.43 10.00
C ILE A 271 -3.45 13.98 11.43
N TRP A 272 -2.62 13.04 11.87
CA TRP A 272 -2.68 12.45 13.21
C TRP A 272 -1.42 12.80 14.00
N LYS A 273 -1.52 12.73 15.34
CA LYS A 273 -0.39 12.91 16.27
C LYS A 273 -0.34 11.70 17.20
N HIS A 274 0.84 11.09 17.30
CA HIS A 274 1.20 10.12 18.33
C HIS A 274 2.06 10.82 19.38
N ASN A 275 1.60 10.86 20.63
CA ASN A 275 2.36 11.43 21.74
C ASN A 275 3.27 10.34 22.36
N LEU A 276 4.57 10.59 22.47
CA LEU A 276 5.54 9.59 22.93
C LEU A 276 5.56 9.39 24.45
N HIS A 277 4.97 10.31 25.22
CA HIS A 277 4.87 10.20 26.67
C HIS A 277 3.74 9.28 27.11
N ASP A 278 2.54 9.52 26.58
CA ASP A 278 1.34 8.76 26.93
C ASP A 278 1.00 7.66 25.91
N GLY A 279 1.63 7.63 24.74
CA GLY A 279 1.37 6.65 23.68
C GLY A 279 0.03 6.83 22.97
N ILE A 280 -0.70 7.93 23.23
CA ILE A 280 -2.00 8.19 22.62
C ILE A 280 -1.82 8.67 21.19
N THR A 281 -2.59 8.09 20.28
CA THR A 281 -2.60 8.44 18.85
C THR A 281 -3.97 8.94 18.46
N LYS A 282 -4.06 10.17 17.96
CA LYS A 282 -5.35 10.80 17.62
C LYS A 282 -5.27 11.77 16.46
N VAL A 283 -6.41 12.05 15.85
CA VAL A 283 -6.53 13.08 14.81
C VAL A 283 -6.26 14.48 15.37
N ILE A 284 -5.63 15.32 14.56
CA ILE A 284 -5.46 16.75 14.85
C ILE A 284 -5.95 17.66 13.71
N SER A 285 -6.11 17.14 12.49
CA SER A 285 -6.62 17.88 11.34
C SER A 285 -7.21 16.95 10.29
N GLY A 286 -8.21 17.44 9.55
CA GLY A 286 -8.97 16.70 8.54
C GLY A 286 -10.21 15.99 9.10
N ASP A 287 -11.25 15.89 8.28
CA ASP A 287 -12.55 15.31 8.64
C ASP A 287 -12.87 13.99 7.92
N GLY A 288 -11.91 13.45 7.16
CA GLY A 288 -12.09 12.23 6.38
C GLY A 288 -12.58 12.44 4.95
N TYR A 289 -12.93 13.66 4.55
CA TYR A 289 -13.44 13.93 3.21
C TYR A 289 -12.37 14.56 2.31
N GLU A 290 -12.29 14.11 1.05
CA GLU A 290 -11.49 14.76 -0.01
C GLU A 290 -12.15 16.07 -0.47
N ARG A 291 -12.09 17.11 0.36
CA ARG A 291 -12.64 18.43 0.03
C ARG A 291 -11.80 19.56 0.62
N ASN A 292 -11.79 20.70 -0.06
CA ASN A 292 -11.14 21.90 0.44
C ASN A 292 -12.17 22.78 1.18
N LEU A 293 -12.13 22.77 2.51
CA LEU A 293 -12.93 23.66 3.36
C LEU A 293 -12.16 24.91 3.80
N ASN A 294 -10.93 25.10 3.34
CA ASN A 294 -10.16 26.33 3.60
C ASN A 294 -10.77 27.46 2.77
N GLY A 295 -11.82 28.11 3.28
CA GLY A 295 -12.46 29.22 2.55
C GLY A 295 -13.90 29.57 2.87
N SER A 296 -14.57 28.95 3.85
CA SER A 296 -15.83 29.54 4.34
C SER A 296 -15.52 30.68 5.31
N ARG A 297 -15.57 31.92 4.78
CA ARG A 297 -15.92 33.10 5.60
C ARG A 297 -17.28 32.91 6.25
#